data_AF-A0AAV9SZI9-F1
#
_entry.id   AF-A0AAV9SZI9-F1
#
_cell.length_a   1.000
_cell.length_b   1.000
_cell.length_c   1.000
_cell.angle_alpha   90.00
_cell.angle_beta   90.00
_cell.angle_gamma   90.00
#
_symmetry.space_group_name_H-M   'P 1'
#
loop_
_entity.id
_entity.type
_entity.pdbx_description
1 polymer ?
#
loop_
_entity_poly.entity_id
_entity_poly.type
_entity_poly.pdbx_seq_one_letter_code
_entity_poly.pdbx_strand_id
1 'polypeptide(L)'
;MESPMPPSTIQEAEALVLALYQPAPPHTIARIQETLHRMQRSPSGWWIARDLLAHADDKVKFFGALTLIVKLNTESSSLSGDDASELRQNLIGCTSHVLHTLHSRKLQAALWFSGALVDEAAKVEMNSAKHMGLYETITRNIPDALALMSHGLSHQVSADTTDRVIQKDSIICLQSWVWFSQRVSTHHDELIRSLRELIQPTIAALAEEELYEAAVELLSDVLSNYSGFLTEDHYESLFSLFETQWSHERYQRLVEGDFEFDSIQFGQLMLALGDSKVEALIHSIDTRSSRFLARLRGLLSAQGYPVSEDKIFVPALEFWSTYVETLTDSIYSEDEEAKVWVSTATSHVLEAISAVWQRIAYPAEPDSDTELAQNGIEFTNRLITREAAALFHADCLPHAEFFFMYTLRVLDGREPLPKAAAADFWATFMTLKTGDQEAQKTIEHAISQLGPLLAHSIIRNVGGNASRSELDKLSEPLKKMVNHHVKARTWLEQALHDPSFPGHQISTEEKAVFLKKIIGLRGARGTNQVVREFWLSGRGSKFAYAS
;
A
#
# COMPACT_ATOMS: atom_id res chain seq x y z
N MET A 1 -45.89 -15.50 23.61
CA MET A 1 -44.80 -15.43 24.60
C MET A 1 -44.75 -14.02 25.10
N GLU A 2 -44.91 -13.84 26.41
CA GLU A 2 -44.79 -12.51 27.03
C GLU A 2 -43.40 -11.95 26.81
N SER A 3 -43.38 -10.67 26.46
CA SER A 3 -42.18 -9.86 26.32
C SER A 3 -41.45 -9.79 27.67
N PRO A 4 -40.15 -10.15 27.75
CA PRO A 4 -39.43 -10.14 29.03
C PRO A 4 -39.38 -8.71 29.59
N MET A 5 -39.68 -8.57 30.88
CA MET A 5 -39.62 -7.28 31.57
C MET A 5 -38.17 -6.80 31.69
N PRO A 6 -37.90 -5.49 31.51
CA PRO A 6 -36.56 -4.97 31.70
C PRO A 6 -36.13 -5.12 33.17
N PRO A 7 -34.84 -5.39 33.46
CA PRO A 7 -34.33 -5.43 34.82
C PRO A 7 -34.64 -4.13 35.55
N SER A 8 -35.07 -4.29 36.79
CA SER A 8 -35.50 -3.18 37.66
C SER A 8 -34.53 -2.95 38.82
N THR A 9 -33.54 -3.83 38.97
CA THR A 9 -32.51 -3.78 40.00
C THR A 9 -31.12 -3.93 39.39
N ILE A 10 -30.10 -3.47 40.11
CA ILE A 10 -28.70 -3.61 39.68
C ILE A 10 -28.28 -5.09 39.61
N GLN A 11 -28.73 -5.93 40.54
CA GLN A 11 -28.35 -7.34 40.60
C GLN A 11 -28.91 -8.13 39.42
N GLU A 12 -30.12 -7.82 38.97
CA GLU A 12 -30.71 -8.42 37.77
C GLU A 12 -29.95 -8.00 36.51
N ALA A 13 -29.60 -6.71 36.41
CA ALA A 13 -28.82 -6.18 35.30
C ALA A 13 -27.42 -6.82 35.24
N GLU A 14 -26.73 -6.89 36.39
CA GLU A 14 -25.41 -7.51 36.53
C GLU A 14 -25.44 -8.99 36.10
N ALA A 15 -26.39 -9.77 36.61
CA ALA A 15 -26.51 -11.19 36.27
C ALA A 15 -26.75 -11.41 34.78
N LEU A 16 -27.57 -10.57 34.14
CA LEU A 16 -27.82 -10.63 32.70
C LEU A 16 -26.59 -10.22 31.88
N VAL A 17 -25.86 -9.19 32.32
CA VAL A 17 -24.61 -8.77 31.66
C VAL A 17 -23.58 -9.89 31.75
N LEU A 18 -23.33 -10.46 32.93
CA LEU A 18 -22.37 -11.56 33.09
C LEU A 18 -22.79 -12.81 32.29
N ALA A 19 -24.09 -13.10 32.21
CA ALA A 19 -24.62 -14.21 31.41
C ALA A 19 -24.39 -14.05 29.90
N LEU A 20 -24.28 -12.81 29.38
CA LEU A 20 -23.92 -12.59 27.97
C LEU A 20 -22.51 -13.07 27.62
N TYR A 21 -21.60 -13.06 28.60
CA TYR A 21 -20.21 -13.48 28.39
C TYR A 21 -19.97 -14.96 28.70
N GLN A 22 -21.03 -15.72 29.01
CA GLN A 22 -20.97 -17.17 29.22
C GLN A 22 -21.49 -17.94 28.00
N PRO A 23 -20.97 -19.15 27.72
CA PRO A 23 -21.49 -19.99 26.64
C PRO A 23 -22.97 -20.34 26.88
N ALA A 24 -23.86 -19.90 25.99
CA ALA A 24 -25.29 -20.16 26.06
C ALA A 24 -25.90 -20.37 24.66
N PRO A 25 -27.06 -21.04 24.55
CA PRO A 25 -27.75 -21.20 23.27
C PRO A 25 -28.09 -19.85 22.60
N PRO A 26 -28.06 -19.72 21.26
CA PRO A 26 -28.30 -18.44 20.57
C PRO A 26 -29.62 -17.76 20.93
N HIS A 27 -30.69 -18.53 21.13
CA HIS A 27 -32.00 -18.01 21.53
C HIS A 27 -31.99 -17.42 22.94
N THR A 28 -31.15 -17.95 23.84
CA THR A 28 -31.01 -17.43 25.20
C THR A 28 -30.22 -16.13 25.19
N ILE A 29 -29.13 -16.05 24.43
CA ILE A 29 -28.34 -14.84 24.24
C ILE A 29 -29.22 -13.72 23.64
N ALA A 30 -29.96 -14.02 22.57
CA ALA A 30 -30.86 -13.06 21.93
C ALA A 30 -31.90 -12.50 22.92
N ARG A 31 -32.47 -13.35 23.78
CA ARG A 31 -33.44 -12.92 24.80
C ARG A 31 -32.79 -12.03 25.86
N ILE A 32 -31.56 -12.36 26.30
CA ILE A 32 -30.82 -11.55 27.27
C ILE A 32 -30.50 -10.17 26.66
N GLN A 33 -30.00 -10.13 25.41
CA GLN A 33 -29.74 -8.88 24.69
C GLN A 33 -31.00 -8.03 24.54
N GLU A 34 -32.13 -8.63 24.16
CA GLU A 34 -33.41 -7.91 24.05
C GLU A 34 -33.84 -7.31 25.40
N THR A 35 -33.67 -8.07 26.48
CA THR A 35 -34.01 -7.64 27.84
C THR A 35 -33.14 -6.47 28.30
N LEU A 36 -31.84 -6.55 28.07
CA LEU A 36 -30.87 -5.51 28.39
C LEU A 36 -31.10 -4.25 27.54
N HIS A 37 -31.34 -4.38 26.23
CA HIS A 37 -31.62 -3.27 25.33
C HIS A 37 -32.88 -2.48 25.73
N ARG A 38 -33.90 -3.17 26.25
CA ARG A 38 -35.10 -2.52 26.81
C ARG A 38 -34.79 -1.72 28.08
N MET A 39 -33.92 -2.23 28.95
CA MET A 39 -33.47 -1.47 30.13
C MET A 39 -32.65 -0.25 29.73
N GLN A 40 -31.84 -0.32 28.68
CA GLN A 40 -31.10 0.84 28.18
C GLN A 40 -31.99 1.98 27.68
N ARG A 41 -33.27 1.73 27.42
CA ARG A 41 -34.27 2.72 27.00
C ARG A 41 -35.33 3.00 28.06
N SER A 42 -35.24 2.36 29.23
CA SER A 42 -36.17 2.60 30.33
C SER A 42 -35.71 3.82 31.13
N PRO A 43 -36.60 4.49 31.88
CA PRO A 43 -36.21 5.55 32.81
C PRO A 43 -35.20 5.05 33.86
N SER A 44 -35.29 3.78 34.24
CA SER A 44 -34.36 3.16 35.20
C SER A 44 -32.94 2.99 34.67
N GLY A 45 -32.74 3.02 33.34
CA GLY A 45 -31.42 2.90 32.72
C GLY A 45 -30.41 3.95 33.19
N TRP A 46 -30.84 5.17 33.54
CA TRP A 46 -29.93 6.23 34.01
C TRP A 46 -29.22 5.87 35.32
N TRP A 47 -29.98 5.47 36.34
CA TRP A 47 -29.41 5.16 37.65
C TRP A 47 -28.81 3.76 37.70
N ILE A 48 -29.39 2.78 36.99
CA ILE A 48 -28.78 1.44 36.85
C ILE A 48 -27.40 1.58 36.21
N ALA A 49 -27.26 2.34 35.13
CA ALA A 49 -25.97 2.54 34.48
C ALA A 49 -24.93 3.21 35.40
N ARG A 50 -25.34 4.24 36.15
CA ARG A 50 -24.48 4.90 37.14
C ARG A 50 -23.95 3.91 38.17
N ASP A 51 -24.82 3.05 38.69
CA ASP A 51 -24.42 2.11 39.73
C ASP A 51 -23.59 0.95 39.16
N LEU A 52 -23.84 0.52 37.91
CA LEU A 52 -23.00 -0.46 37.20
C LEU A 52 -21.58 0.05 36.93
N LEU A 53 -21.38 1.36 36.73
CA LEU A 53 -20.04 1.96 36.57
C LEU A 53 -19.17 1.85 37.83
N ALA A 54 -19.79 1.74 39.01
CA ALA A 54 -19.08 1.55 40.28
C ALA A 54 -18.75 0.07 40.57
N HIS A 55 -19.20 -0.85 39.71
CA HIS A 55 -18.98 -2.28 39.88
C HIS A 55 -17.49 -2.66 39.76
N ALA A 56 -17.04 -3.79 40.30
CA ALA A 56 -15.63 -4.21 40.22
C ALA A 56 -15.26 -4.85 38.86
N ASP A 57 -16.18 -5.64 38.30
CA ASP A 57 -16.02 -6.37 37.02
C ASP A 57 -16.09 -5.42 35.81
N ASP A 58 -15.08 -5.49 34.93
CA ASP A 58 -14.94 -4.58 33.78
C ASP A 58 -16.03 -4.76 32.72
N LYS A 59 -16.59 -5.97 32.56
CA LYS A 59 -17.69 -6.23 31.63
C LYS A 59 -18.96 -5.52 32.07
N VAL A 60 -19.19 -5.49 33.39
CA VAL A 60 -20.32 -4.81 34.02
C VAL A 60 -20.16 -3.30 33.93
N LYS A 61 -18.95 -2.77 34.20
CA LYS A 61 -18.63 -1.35 34.00
C LYS A 61 -18.83 -0.92 32.55
N PHE A 62 -18.33 -1.69 31.59
CA PHE A 62 -18.45 -1.40 30.17
C PHE A 62 -19.92 -1.36 29.73
N PHE A 63 -20.74 -2.29 30.22
CA PHE A 63 -22.18 -2.26 29.94
C PHE A 63 -22.88 -1.04 30.57
N GLY A 64 -22.44 -0.60 31.76
CA GLY A 64 -22.87 0.66 32.37
C GLY A 64 -22.57 1.86 31.47
N ALA A 65 -21.33 1.97 30.96
CA ALA A 65 -20.94 3.03 30.02
C ALA A 65 -21.75 2.99 28.71
N LEU A 66 -21.92 1.80 28.12
CA LEU A 66 -22.74 1.59 26.92
C LEU A 66 -24.19 2.05 27.15
N THR A 67 -24.74 1.76 28.32
CA THR A 67 -26.08 2.18 28.68
C THR A 67 -26.20 3.70 28.73
N LEU A 68 -25.23 4.40 29.32
CA LEU A 68 -25.21 5.87 29.31
C LEU A 68 -25.11 6.44 27.88
N ILE A 69 -24.32 5.83 26.99
CA ILE A 69 -24.24 6.24 25.58
C ILE A 69 -25.62 6.13 24.91
N VAL A 70 -26.33 5.01 25.10
CA VAL A 70 -27.69 4.82 24.55
C VAL A 70 -28.64 5.88 25.11
N LYS A 71 -28.62 6.11 26.43
CA LYS A 71 -29.48 7.09 27.09
C LYS A 71 -29.23 8.52 26.60
N LEU A 72 -27.97 8.92 26.44
CA LEU A 72 -27.61 10.24 25.90
C LEU A 72 -28.08 10.41 24.44
N ASN A 73 -27.93 9.37 23.61
CA ASN A 73 -28.34 9.42 22.21
C ASN A 73 -29.86 9.46 22.02
N THR A 74 -30.64 8.82 22.89
CA THR A 74 -32.11 8.73 22.72
C THR A 74 -32.89 9.73 23.57
N GLU A 75 -32.35 10.18 24.69
CA GLU A 75 -33.09 10.89 25.74
C GLU A 75 -32.36 12.11 26.32
N SER A 76 -31.29 12.61 25.69
CA SER A 76 -30.54 13.79 26.18
C SER A 76 -31.38 15.05 26.39
N SER A 77 -32.43 15.25 25.60
CA SER A 77 -33.35 16.40 25.74
C SER A 77 -34.26 16.32 26.97
N SER A 78 -34.32 15.17 27.64
CA SER A 78 -35.12 14.95 28.85
C SER A 78 -34.34 15.22 30.15
N LEU A 79 -33.03 15.43 30.06
CA LEU A 79 -32.19 15.76 31.21
C LEU A 79 -32.45 17.20 31.66
N SER A 80 -32.60 17.40 32.97
CA SER A 80 -32.60 18.75 33.53
C SER A 80 -31.19 19.37 33.45
N GLY A 81 -31.08 20.69 33.52
CA GLY A 81 -29.78 21.37 33.51
C GLY A 81 -28.86 20.94 34.67
N ASP A 82 -29.45 20.61 35.82
CA ASP A 82 -28.74 20.14 37.00
C ASP A 82 -28.28 18.68 36.81
N ASP A 83 -29.14 17.80 36.30
CA ASP A 83 -28.78 16.39 36.03
C ASP A 83 -27.71 16.28 34.94
N ALA A 84 -27.78 17.12 33.91
CA ALA A 84 -26.77 17.17 32.85
C ALA A 84 -25.42 17.68 33.40
N SER A 85 -25.44 18.63 34.32
CA SER A 85 -24.23 19.15 34.97
C SER A 85 -23.62 18.15 35.94
N GLU A 86 -24.45 17.43 36.71
CA GLU A 86 -24.01 16.35 37.59
C GLU A 86 -23.44 15.18 36.78
N LEU A 87 -24.11 14.76 35.70
CA LEU A 87 -23.62 13.72 34.80
C LEU A 87 -22.28 14.13 34.17
N ARG A 88 -22.15 15.38 33.73
CA ARG A 88 -20.87 15.93 33.21
C ARG A 88 -19.78 15.90 34.29
N GLN A 89 -20.10 16.29 35.51
CA GLN A 89 -19.13 16.30 36.62
C GLN A 89 -18.69 14.88 37.00
N ASN A 90 -19.62 13.92 36.97
CA ASN A 90 -19.36 12.51 37.26
C ASN A 90 -18.58 11.80 36.14
N LEU A 91 -18.78 12.19 34.88
CA LEU A 91 -18.08 11.61 33.73
C LEU A 91 -16.71 12.25 33.45
N ILE A 92 -16.60 13.58 33.58
CA ILE A 92 -15.41 14.32 33.14
C ILE A 92 -14.53 14.78 34.31
N GLY A 93 -15.09 15.14 35.48
CA GLY A 93 -14.37 15.41 36.74
C GLY A 93 -13.15 16.36 36.73
N CYS A 94 -12.74 16.90 35.58
CA CYS A 94 -11.48 17.59 35.35
C CYS A 94 -11.79 18.86 34.55
N THR A 95 -11.74 20.01 35.22
CA THR A 95 -11.72 21.32 34.58
C THR A 95 -10.27 21.80 34.44
N SER A 96 -10.02 22.58 33.39
CA SER A 96 -8.73 22.98 32.80
C SER A 96 -7.70 23.67 33.72
N HIS A 97 -7.96 23.85 35.01
CA HIS A 97 -7.11 24.65 35.88
C HIS A 97 -5.88 23.93 36.47
N VAL A 98 -5.67 22.64 36.20
CA VAL A 98 -4.56 21.91 36.84
C VAL A 98 -3.80 20.93 35.94
N LEU A 99 -3.42 21.28 34.70
CA LEU A 99 -2.56 20.41 33.87
C LEU A 99 -1.30 19.92 34.63
N HIS A 100 -0.66 20.80 35.40
CA HIS A 100 0.53 20.47 36.22
C HIS A 100 0.25 19.62 37.48
N THR A 101 -1.00 19.30 37.76
CA THR A 101 -1.45 18.66 39.00
C THR A 101 -2.36 17.45 38.71
N LEU A 102 -2.59 17.14 37.42
CA LEU A 102 -3.31 15.95 37.00
C LEU A 102 -2.44 14.73 37.25
N HIS A 103 -2.98 13.78 38.00
CA HIS A 103 -2.38 12.46 38.11
C HIS A 103 -2.33 11.80 36.72
N SER A 104 -1.27 11.04 36.42
CA SER A 104 -0.98 10.40 35.13
C SER A 104 -2.19 9.71 34.48
N ARG A 105 -3.02 9.02 35.28
CA ARG A 105 -4.25 8.36 34.78
C ARG A 105 -5.33 9.33 34.28
N LYS A 106 -5.45 10.50 34.91
CA LYS A 106 -6.41 11.54 34.49
C LYS A 106 -5.92 12.24 33.23
N LEU A 107 -4.61 12.44 33.10
CA LEU A 107 -4.00 12.98 31.89
C LEU A 107 -4.23 12.04 30.71
N GLN A 108 -3.98 10.74 30.88
CA GLN A 108 -4.28 9.71 29.89
C GLN A 108 -5.75 9.70 29.48
N ALA A 109 -6.67 9.71 30.46
CA ALA A 109 -8.11 9.75 30.15
C ALA A 109 -8.52 11.01 29.39
N ALA A 110 -7.92 12.17 29.70
CA ALA A 110 -8.18 13.40 28.97
C ALA A 110 -7.68 13.33 27.52
N LEU A 111 -6.52 12.71 27.27
CA LEU A 111 -5.99 12.51 25.92
C LEU A 111 -6.91 11.62 25.09
N TRP A 112 -7.31 10.47 25.64
CA TRP A 112 -8.25 9.57 24.99
C TRP A 112 -9.59 10.24 24.70
N PHE A 113 -10.12 11.00 25.66
CA PHE A 113 -11.35 11.76 25.45
C PHE A 113 -11.19 12.78 24.33
N SER A 114 -10.08 13.52 24.30
CA SER A 114 -9.83 14.54 23.28
C SER A 114 -9.74 13.95 21.88
N GLY A 115 -9.01 12.85 21.70
CA GLY A 115 -8.92 12.15 20.41
C GLY A 115 -10.26 11.55 19.97
N ALA A 116 -10.93 10.82 20.87
CA ALA A 116 -12.24 10.22 20.57
C ALA A 116 -13.30 11.28 20.23
N LEU A 117 -13.27 12.45 20.88
CA LEU A 117 -14.20 13.55 20.60
C LEU A 117 -14.08 14.02 19.15
N VAL A 118 -12.87 14.23 18.65
CA VAL A 118 -12.67 14.69 17.27
C VAL A 118 -12.90 13.58 16.24
N ASP A 119 -12.65 12.32 16.59
CA ASP A 119 -12.99 11.18 15.73
C ASP A 119 -14.51 11.02 15.57
N GLU A 120 -15.28 11.19 16.63
CA GLU A 120 -16.75 11.21 16.54
C GLU A 120 -17.25 12.45 15.79
N ALA A 121 -16.65 13.62 16.03
CA ALA A 121 -16.99 14.83 15.29
C ALA A 121 -16.71 14.68 13.79
N ALA A 122 -15.61 14.00 13.43
CA ALA A 122 -15.22 13.74 12.05
C ALA A 122 -16.21 12.83 11.29
N LYS A 123 -17.11 12.10 11.97
CA LYS A 123 -18.16 11.28 11.33
C LYS A 123 -19.35 12.09 10.85
N VAL A 124 -19.47 13.35 11.28
CA VAL A 124 -20.55 14.25 10.90
C VAL A 124 -20.03 15.30 9.92
N GLU A 125 -20.87 15.73 8.98
CA GLU A 125 -20.50 16.75 7.99
C GLU A 125 -20.36 18.14 8.67
N MET A 126 -19.12 18.50 9.05
CA MET A 126 -18.81 19.74 9.78
C MET A 126 -18.97 21.01 8.94
N ASN A 127 -18.87 20.89 7.62
CA ASN A 127 -19.06 22.02 6.70
C ASN A 127 -20.54 22.37 6.47
N SER A 128 -21.47 21.58 7.01
CA SER A 128 -22.89 21.86 6.94
C SER A 128 -23.28 23.00 7.89
N ALA A 129 -24.10 23.94 7.40
CA ALA A 129 -24.67 25.01 8.22
C ALA A 129 -25.40 24.50 9.47
N LYS A 130 -25.88 23.25 9.45
CA LYS A 130 -26.54 22.58 10.58
C LYS A 130 -25.59 22.29 11.75
N HIS A 131 -24.31 22.04 11.48
CA HIS A 131 -23.32 21.63 12.48
C HIS A 131 -22.25 22.70 12.75
N MET A 132 -22.41 23.90 12.18
CA MET A 132 -21.48 25.02 12.36
C MET A 132 -21.25 25.37 13.84
N GLY A 133 -22.30 25.35 14.67
CA GLY A 133 -22.15 25.60 16.12
C GLY A 133 -21.35 24.52 16.86
N LEU A 134 -21.40 23.26 16.41
CA LEU A 134 -20.56 22.18 16.96
C LEU A 134 -19.10 22.42 16.57
N TYR A 135 -18.86 22.76 15.32
CA TYR A 135 -17.52 23.09 14.85
C TYR A 135 -16.92 24.29 15.60
N GLU A 136 -17.66 25.39 15.76
CA GLU A 136 -17.21 26.56 16.54
C GLU A 136 -16.86 26.18 17.98
N THR A 137 -17.63 25.26 18.57
CA THR A 137 -17.36 24.77 19.93
C THR A 137 -16.07 23.96 19.99
N ILE A 138 -15.84 23.05 19.04
CA ILE A 138 -14.59 22.27 18.97
C ILE A 138 -13.40 23.23 18.77
N THR A 139 -13.53 24.18 17.85
CA THR A 139 -12.48 25.16 17.54
C THR A 139 -12.07 25.99 18.76
N ARG A 140 -13.03 26.38 19.61
CA ARG A 140 -12.73 27.10 20.86
C ARG A 140 -11.91 26.28 21.86
N ASN A 141 -11.97 24.95 21.79
CA ASN A 141 -11.26 24.04 22.70
C ASN A 141 -9.93 23.53 22.12
N ILE A 142 -9.56 23.92 20.89
CA ILE A 142 -8.26 23.55 20.28
C ILE A 142 -7.07 23.90 21.18
N PRO A 143 -6.96 25.10 21.78
CA PRO A 143 -5.82 25.43 22.63
C PRO A 143 -5.65 24.49 23.81
N ASP A 144 -6.76 24.01 24.39
CA ASP A 144 -6.72 23.08 25.52
C ASP A 144 -6.24 21.69 25.09
N ALA A 145 -6.70 21.21 23.93
CA ALA A 145 -6.24 19.94 23.35
C ALA A 145 -4.74 19.99 23.00
N LEU A 146 -4.27 21.10 22.42
CA LEU A 146 -2.86 21.31 22.12
C LEU A 146 -2.01 21.38 23.39
N ALA A 147 -2.46 22.11 24.41
CA ALA A 147 -1.77 22.17 25.70
C ALA A 147 -1.67 20.79 26.34
N LEU A 148 -2.73 19.98 26.22
CA LEU A 148 -2.76 18.60 26.71
C LEU A 148 -1.73 17.71 26.00
N MET A 149 -1.73 17.72 24.66
CA MET A 149 -0.80 16.92 23.85
C MET A 149 0.65 17.40 24.03
N SER A 150 0.89 18.72 24.03
CA SER A 150 2.22 19.30 24.26
C SER A 150 2.76 18.95 25.64
N HIS A 151 1.91 19.00 26.67
CA HIS A 151 2.29 18.60 28.02
C HIS A 151 2.61 17.10 28.12
N GLY A 152 1.79 16.25 27.48
CA GLY A 152 2.03 14.81 27.45
C GLY A 152 3.32 14.42 26.70
N LEU A 153 3.62 15.10 25.59
CA LEU A 153 4.86 14.88 24.82
C LEU A 153 6.12 15.41 25.53
N SER A 154 6.02 16.55 26.22
CA SER A 154 7.14 17.19 26.92
C SER A 154 7.43 16.60 28.31
N HIS A 155 6.66 15.60 28.75
CA HIS A 155 6.85 14.97 30.06
C HIS A 155 8.27 14.37 30.14
N GLN A 156 9.06 14.82 31.13
CA GLN A 156 10.45 14.38 31.29
C GLN A 156 10.47 12.87 31.57
N VAL A 157 11.38 12.17 30.89
CA VAL A 157 11.64 10.74 31.09
C VAL A 157 12.17 10.55 32.51
N SER A 158 11.27 10.26 33.45
CA SER A 158 11.65 9.50 34.64
C SER A 158 11.77 8.02 34.23
N ALA A 159 12.48 7.20 34.99
CA ALA A 159 12.64 5.76 34.69
C ALA A 159 11.32 4.95 34.80
N ASP A 160 10.16 5.61 34.76
CA ASP A 160 8.83 5.05 35.00
C ASP A 160 8.09 4.80 33.68
N THR A 161 7.53 3.60 33.53
CA THR A 161 6.82 3.15 32.32
C THR A 161 5.57 3.98 32.02
N THR A 162 5.03 4.66 33.02
CA THR A 162 3.81 5.47 32.92
C THR A 162 4.00 6.71 32.04
N ASP A 163 5.19 7.30 32.02
CA ASP A 163 5.48 8.50 31.24
C ASP A 163 5.49 8.22 29.73
N ARG A 164 6.05 7.06 29.32
CA ARG A 164 6.07 6.62 27.92
C ARG A 164 4.66 6.34 27.39
N VAL A 165 3.77 5.79 28.21
CA VAL A 165 2.37 5.56 27.84
C VAL A 165 1.65 6.88 27.53
N ILE A 166 1.85 7.90 28.36
CA ILE A 166 1.26 9.23 28.12
C ILE A 166 1.81 9.87 26.84
N GLN A 167 3.10 9.73 26.57
CA GLN A 167 3.70 10.21 25.32
C GLN A 167 3.09 9.50 24.11
N LYS A 168 2.95 8.17 24.15
CA LYS A 168 2.29 7.38 23.10
C LYS A 168 0.84 7.83 22.87
N ASP A 169 0.06 7.95 23.95
CA ASP A 169 -1.33 8.41 23.87
C ASP A 169 -1.46 9.86 23.35
N SER A 170 -0.42 10.68 23.56
CA SER A 170 -0.36 12.04 23.02
C SER A 170 -0.14 12.05 21.50
N ILE A 171 0.68 11.13 20.98
CA ILE A 171 0.86 10.94 19.53
C ILE A 171 -0.43 10.41 18.89
N ILE A 172 -1.10 9.44 19.53
CA ILE A 172 -2.37 8.90 19.04
C ILE A 172 -3.46 9.99 19.03
N CYS A 173 -3.54 10.80 20.10
CA CYS A 173 -4.45 11.94 20.14
C CYS A 173 -4.14 12.93 19.00
N LEU A 174 -2.86 13.25 18.77
CA LEU A 174 -2.43 14.10 17.67
C LEU A 174 -2.87 13.55 16.31
N GLN A 175 -2.77 12.23 16.08
CA GLN A 175 -3.24 11.58 14.85
C GLN A 175 -4.72 11.85 14.61
N SER A 176 -5.60 11.65 15.60
CA SER A 176 -7.04 11.98 15.49
C SER A 176 -7.27 13.45 15.11
N TRP A 177 -6.52 14.37 15.72
CA TRP A 177 -6.62 15.81 15.42
C TRP A 177 -6.12 16.19 14.02
N VAL A 178 -5.05 15.56 13.54
CA VAL A 178 -4.54 15.76 12.17
C VAL A 178 -5.60 15.32 11.15
N TRP A 179 -6.21 14.15 11.32
CA TRP A 179 -7.27 13.69 10.41
C TRP A 179 -8.54 14.53 10.47
N PHE A 180 -8.91 14.98 11.66
CA PHE A 180 -9.99 15.95 11.81
C PHE A 180 -9.69 17.23 11.03
N SER A 181 -8.46 17.77 11.16
CA SER A 181 -8.05 18.98 10.44
C SER A 181 -8.14 18.82 8.92
N GLN A 182 -7.75 17.66 8.38
CA GLN A 182 -7.84 17.36 6.94
C GLN A 182 -9.28 17.47 6.42
N ARG A 183 -10.26 16.98 7.18
CA ARG A 183 -11.68 16.97 6.77
C ARG A 183 -12.36 18.34 6.82
N VAL A 184 -11.86 19.26 7.64
CA VAL A 184 -12.48 20.59 7.85
C VAL A 184 -11.70 21.73 7.18
N SER A 185 -10.64 21.41 6.43
CA SER A 185 -9.58 22.30 5.93
C SER A 185 -9.99 23.40 4.93
N THR A 186 -11.26 23.74 4.74
CA THR A 186 -11.60 24.84 3.83
C THR A 186 -11.24 26.24 4.37
N HIS A 187 -11.02 26.44 5.69
CA HIS A 187 -10.89 27.81 6.25
C HIS A 187 -10.01 28.06 7.51
N HIS A 188 -9.14 27.15 7.99
CA HIS A 188 -8.53 27.35 9.34
C HIS A 188 -7.01 27.06 9.43
N ASP A 189 -6.21 28.03 9.00
CA ASP A 189 -4.73 27.99 9.08
C ASP A 189 -4.20 27.85 10.52
N GLU A 190 -4.92 28.37 11.52
CA GLU A 190 -4.45 28.38 12.92
C GLU A 190 -4.44 26.98 13.56
N LEU A 191 -5.43 26.14 13.27
CA LEU A 191 -5.46 24.74 13.73
C LEU A 191 -4.28 23.97 13.14
N ILE A 192 -4.11 24.06 11.82
CA ILE A 192 -3.03 23.37 11.09
C ILE A 192 -1.68 23.85 11.61
N ARG A 193 -1.47 25.16 11.75
CA ARG A 193 -0.24 25.74 12.29
C ARG A 193 0.09 25.19 13.67
N SER A 194 -0.91 25.08 14.55
CA SER A 194 -0.68 24.66 15.93
C SER A 194 -0.44 23.15 16.04
N LEU A 195 -1.13 22.32 15.26
CA LEU A 195 -0.85 20.87 15.21
C LEU A 195 0.54 20.58 14.63
N ARG A 196 1.00 21.38 13.67
CA ARG A 196 2.36 21.28 13.09
C ARG A 196 3.47 21.41 14.15
N GLU A 197 3.27 22.23 15.19
CA GLU A 197 4.26 22.40 16.26
C GLU A 197 4.58 21.09 16.99
N LEU A 198 3.66 20.12 16.97
CA LEU A 198 3.81 18.82 17.63
C LEU A 198 4.47 17.76 16.74
N ILE A 199 4.74 18.05 15.46
CA ILE A 199 5.39 17.11 14.55
C ILE A 199 6.88 16.92 14.87
N GLN A 200 7.60 17.98 15.25
CA GLN A 200 9.01 17.85 15.59
C GLN A 200 9.25 16.91 16.80
N PRO A 201 8.48 17.00 17.91
CA PRO A 201 8.51 15.99 18.96
C PRO A 201 8.19 14.57 18.48
N THR A 202 7.23 14.42 17.57
CA THR A 202 6.88 13.10 17.00
C THR A 202 8.02 12.52 16.16
N ILE A 203 8.73 13.33 15.37
CA ILE A 203 9.93 12.89 14.64
C ILE A 203 11.01 12.42 15.62
N ALA A 204 11.23 13.16 16.72
CA ALA A 204 12.18 12.77 17.75
C ALA A 204 11.78 11.45 18.45
N ALA A 205 10.48 11.19 18.58
CA ALA A 205 9.95 9.96 19.19
C ALA A 205 10.25 8.68 18.38
N LEU A 206 10.61 8.79 17.09
CA LEU A 206 11.05 7.64 16.30
C LEU A 206 12.31 6.96 16.86
N ALA A 207 13.16 7.70 17.58
CA ALA A 207 14.36 7.13 18.18
C ALA A 207 14.07 6.25 19.42
N GLU A 208 12.85 6.29 19.95
CA GLU A 208 12.45 5.62 21.18
C GLU A 208 11.60 4.38 20.87
N GLU A 209 12.02 3.20 21.35
CA GLU A 209 11.38 1.92 20.99
C GLU A 209 9.89 1.86 21.39
N GLU A 210 9.52 2.39 22.57
CA GLU A 210 8.13 2.36 23.04
C GLU A 210 7.19 3.32 22.31
N LEU A 211 7.74 4.34 21.65
CA LEU A 211 6.99 5.36 20.92
C LEU A 211 7.01 5.14 19.40
N TYR A 212 7.96 4.31 18.92
CA TYR A 212 8.24 4.10 17.51
C TYR A 212 6.99 3.81 16.69
N GLU A 213 6.19 2.81 17.10
CA GLU A 213 4.98 2.38 16.38
C GLU A 213 3.99 3.53 16.15
N ALA A 214 3.67 4.29 17.20
CA ALA A 214 2.72 5.39 17.09
C ALA A 214 3.29 6.56 16.25
N ALA A 215 4.58 6.84 16.39
CA ALA A 215 5.25 7.90 15.65
C ALA A 215 5.36 7.58 14.15
N VAL A 216 5.80 6.36 13.82
CA VAL A 216 6.01 5.92 12.43
C VAL A 216 4.68 5.79 11.69
N GLU A 217 3.62 5.32 12.34
CA GLU A 217 2.27 5.25 11.76
C GLU A 217 1.78 6.67 11.40
N LEU A 218 1.76 7.59 12.36
CA LEU A 218 1.31 8.97 12.12
C LEU A 218 2.12 9.64 11.00
N LEU A 219 3.45 9.55 11.05
CA LEU A 219 4.30 10.22 10.07
C LEU A 219 4.17 9.61 8.68
N SER A 220 4.11 8.27 8.57
CA SER A 220 3.94 7.59 7.28
C SER A 220 2.58 7.93 6.68
N ASP A 221 1.51 7.89 7.47
CA ASP A 221 0.18 8.20 6.96
C ASP A 221 0.04 9.67 6.51
N VAL A 222 0.64 10.60 7.26
CA VAL A 222 0.65 12.02 6.89
C VAL A 222 1.41 12.22 5.59
N LEU A 223 2.57 11.58 5.42
CA LEU A 223 3.34 11.66 4.17
C LEU A 223 2.55 11.11 2.98
N SER A 224 1.88 9.96 3.14
CA SER A 224 1.15 9.30 2.06
C SER A 224 -0.19 9.98 1.72
N ASN A 225 -0.92 10.47 2.72
CA ASN A 225 -2.32 10.89 2.53
C ASN A 225 -2.56 12.38 2.74
N TYR A 226 -1.62 13.11 3.37
CA TYR A 226 -1.79 14.52 3.70
C TYR A 226 -0.45 15.29 3.69
N SER A 227 0.41 15.05 2.70
CA SER A 227 1.77 15.61 2.63
C SER A 227 1.84 17.14 2.73
N GLY A 228 0.83 17.85 2.22
CA GLY A 228 0.70 19.32 2.34
C GLY A 228 0.53 19.82 3.78
N PHE A 229 0.27 18.94 4.74
CA PHE A 229 0.29 19.26 6.16
C PHE A 229 1.70 19.54 6.67
N LEU A 230 2.74 18.95 6.10
CA LEU A 230 4.12 19.15 6.57
C LEU A 230 4.74 20.44 6.01
N THR A 231 5.68 21.01 6.76
CA THR A 231 6.48 22.17 6.33
C THR A 231 7.84 21.70 5.81
N GLU A 232 8.56 22.57 5.09
CA GLU A 232 9.93 22.26 4.64
C GLU A 232 10.88 21.92 5.80
N ASP A 233 10.73 22.56 6.96
CA ASP A 233 11.53 22.24 8.16
C ASP A 233 11.27 20.80 8.67
N HIS A 234 10.04 20.30 8.54
CA HIS A 234 9.72 18.91 8.88
C HIS A 234 10.33 17.94 7.88
N TYR A 235 10.26 18.24 6.58
CA TYR A 235 10.90 17.45 5.54
C TYR A 235 12.42 17.39 5.74
N GLU A 236 13.04 18.54 6.01
CA GLU A 236 14.47 18.64 6.31
C GLU A 236 14.84 17.78 7.53
N SER A 237 14.04 17.83 8.60
CA SER A 237 14.24 17.00 9.79
C SER A 237 14.14 15.50 9.49
N LEU A 238 13.21 15.07 8.64
CA LEU A 238 13.08 13.67 8.22
C LEU A 238 14.26 13.22 7.35
N PHE A 239 14.72 14.06 6.40
CA PHE A 239 15.92 13.75 5.62
C PHE A 239 17.16 13.67 6.51
N SER A 240 17.31 14.57 7.49
CA SER A 240 18.41 14.52 8.47
C SER A 240 18.33 13.28 9.36
N LEU A 241 17.12 12.89 9.79
CA LEU A 241 16.89 11.65 10.55
C LEU A 241 17.41 10.44 9.77
N PHE A 242 17.13 10.36 8.47
CA PHE A 242 17.63 9.27 7.67
C PHE A 242 19.15 9.24 7.58
N GLU A 243 19.86 10.36 7.70
CA GLU A 243 21.33 10.40 7.69
C GLU A 243 21.99 9.97 9.01
N THR A 244 21.22 9.74 10.07
CA THR A 244 21.74 9.33 11.39
C THR A 244 22.25 7.89 11.43
N GLN A 245 23.05 7.58 12.45
CA GLN A 245 23.50 6.21 12.73
C GLN A 245 22.33 5.28 13.07
N TRP A 246 21.34 5.74 13.84
CA TRP A 246 20.13 4.99 14.17
C TRP A 246 19.40 4.50 12.91
N SER A 247 19.23 5.38 11.93
CA SER A 247 18.61 5.05 10.64
C SER A 247 19.47 4.06 9.84
N HIS A 248 20.79 4.20 9.89
CA HIS A 248 21.70 3.28 9.21
C HIS A 248 21.57 1.84 9.73
N GLU A 249 21.49 1.65 11.05
CA GLU A 249 21.36 0.34 11.68
C GLU A 249 20.01 -0.33 11.31
N ARG A 250 18.90 0.43 11.35
CA ARG A 250 17.58 -0.07 10.91
C ARG A 250 17.54 -0.39 9.41
N TYR A 251 18.15 0.46 8.59
CA TYR A 251 18.26 0.21 7.16
C TYR A 251 19.04 -1.07 6.85
N GLN A 252 20.17 -1.28 7.53
CA GLN A 252 20.98 -2.50 7.35
C GLN A 252 20.19 -3.75 7.73
N ARG A 253 19.51 -3.76 8.89
CA ARG A 253 18.64 -4.87 9.30
C ARG A 253 17.64 -5.22 8.21
N LEU A 254 16.88 -4.23 7.72
CA LEU A 254 15.88 -4.43 6.67
C LEU A 254 16.48 -5.00 5.38
N VAL A 255 17.60 -4.43 4.91
CA VAL A 255 18.28 -4.90 3.68
C VAL A 255 18.94 -6.28 3.88
N GLU A 256 19.30 -6.66 5.10
CA GLU A 256 19.85 -7.98 5.43
C GLU A 256 18.78 -9.06 5.65
N GLY A 257 17.49 -8.70 5.51
CA GLY A 257 16.38 -9.65 5.56
C GLY A 257 15.55 -9.63 6.84
N ASP A 258 15.72 -8.62 7.69
CA ASP A 258 14.84 -8.39 8.82
C ASP A 258 13.52 -7.77 8.35
N PHE A 259 12.52 -8.64 8.15
CA PHE A 259 11.16 -8.24 7.79
C PHE A 259 10.20 -8.31 8.99
N GLU A 260 10.70 -8.05 10.20
CA GLU A 260 9.85 -7.75 11.34
C GLU A 260 9.05 -6.46 11.10
N PHE A 261 7.96 -6.31 11.84
CA PHE A 261 6.99 -5.24 11.63
C PHE A 261 7.63 -3.85 11.70
N ASP A 262 8.56 -3.63 12.64
CA ASP A 262 9.23 -2.33 12.82
C ASP A 262 10.22 -2.02 11.69
N SER A 263 10.96 -3.01 11.20
CA SER A 263 11.86 -2.87 10.05
C SER A 263 11.08 -2.53 8.76
N ILE A 264 9.92 -3.15 8.55
CA ILE A 264 9.06 -2.84 7.40
C ILE A 264 8.48 -1.43 7.51
N GLN A 265 7.98 -1.03 8.68
CA GLN A 265 7.47 0.33 8.91
C GLN A 265 8.55 1.38 8.66
N PHE A 266 9.81 1.12 9.02
CA PHE A 266 10.93 1.99 8.69
C PHE A 266 11.10 2.17 7.17
N GLY A 267 11.07 1.06 6.42
CA GLY A 267 11.12 1.10 4.96
C GLY A 267 9.91 1.83 4.34
N GLN A 268 8.72 1.64 4.88
CA GLN A 268 7.50 2.33 4.46
C GLN A 268 7.57 3.84 4.72
N LEU A 269 8.10 4.27 5.86
CA LEU A 269 8.32 5.69 6.15
C LEU A 269 9.29 6.33 5.13
N MET A 270 10.37 5.61 4.79
CA MET A 270 11.31 6.06 3.75
C MET A 270 10.63 6.22 2.40
N LEU A 271 9.83 5.23 1.99
CA LEU A 271 9.12 5.25 0.72
C LEU A 271 8.06 6.36 0.69
N ALA A 272 7.28 6.53 1.76
CA ALA A 272 6.30 7.61 1.89
C ALA A 272 6.94 9.00 1.80
N LEU A 273 8.12 9.19 2.40
CA LEU A 273 8.88 10.43 2.23
C LEU A 273 9.30 10.62 0.77
N GLY A 274 9.82 9.56 0.14
CA GLY A 274 10.18 9.56 -1.28
C GLY A 274 9.02 9.95 -2.18
N ASP A 275 7.87 9.31 -2.03
CA ASP A 275 6.66 9.58 -2.82
C ASP A 275 6.18 11.03 -2.63
N SER A 276 6.16 11.52 -1.38
CA SER A 276 5.72 12.88 -1.08
C SER A 276 6.58 13.98 -1.73
N LYS A 277 7.82 13.65 -2.10
CA LYS A 277 8.81 14.56 -2.68
C LYS A 277 9.36 14.05 -4.01
N VAL A 278 8.66 13.15 -4.70
CA VAL A 278 9.16 12.48 -5.93
C VAL A 278 9.57 13.49 -7.01
N GLU A 279 8.75 14.53 -7.23
CA GLU A 279 9.05 15.60 -8.19
C GLU A 279 10.30 16.38 -7.78
N ALA A 280 10.42 16.78 -6.51
CA ALA A 280 11.61 17.47 -6.02
C ALA A 280 12.89 16.61 -6.13
N LEU A 281 12.77 15.30 -5.87
CA LEU A 281 13.88 14.35 -5.99
C LEU A 281 14.33 14.15 -7.44
N ILE A 282 13.40 14.15 -8.41
CA ILE A 282 13.72 14.05 -9.84
C ILE A 282 14.56 15.25 -10.30
N HIS A 283 14.20 16.45 -9.85
CA HIS A 283 14.89 17.69 -10.26
C HIS A 283 16.17 17.96 -9.47
N SER A 284 16.37 17.25 -8.36
CA SER A 284 17.53 17.41 -7.51
C SER A 284 18.79 16.78 -8.13
N ILE A 285 19.89 17.55 -8.15
CA ILE A 285 21.22 17.09 -8.60
C ILE A 285 22.22 17.03 -7.44
N ASP A 286 21.73 17.17 -6.21
CA ASP A 286 22.56 17.24 -5.02
C ASP A 286 22.89 15.85 -4.46
N THR A 287 24.03 15.77 -3.78
CA THR A 287 24.55 14.50 -3.24
C THR A 287 23.68 13.89 -2.14
N ARG A 288 22.82 14.66 -1.46
CA ARG A 288 21.96 14.13 -0.40
C ARG A 288 20.78 13.41 -1.00
N SER A 289 20.12 14.02 -1.98
CA SER A 289 19.01 13.41 -2.72
C SER A 289 19.45 12.16 -3.47
N SER A 290 20.62 12.18 -4.13
CA SER A 290 21.17 10.98 -4.77
C SER A 290 21.49 9.85 -3.77
N ARG A 291 21.99 10.17 -2.56
CA ARG A 291 22.20 9.16 -1.51
C ARG A 291 20.88 8.59 -0.99
N PHE A 292 19.86 9.42 -0.86
CA PHE A 292 18.53 8.97 -0.45
C PHE A 292 17.90 8.04 -1.50
N LEU A 293 17.91 8.41 -2.77
CA LEU A 293 17.46 7.56 -3.89
C LEU A 293 18.26 6.26 -3.98
N ALA A 294 19.58 6.29 -3.74
CA ALA A 294 20.40 5.08 -3.70
C ALA A 294 19.99 4.13 -2.56
N ARG A 295 19.48 4.64 -1.43
CA ARG A 295 18.95 3.81 -0.34
C ARG A 295 17.59 3.22 -0.68
N LEU A 296 16.69 4.00 -1.30
CA LEU A 296 15.41 3.49 -1.80
C LEU A 296 15.63 2.40 -2.86
N ARG A 297 16.62 2.56 -3.74
CA ARG A 297 17.06 1.50 -4.66
C ARG A 297 17.53 0.25 -3.91
N GLY A 298 18.30 0.41 -2.82
CA GLY A 298 18.79 -0.73 -2.05
C GLY A 298 17.67 -1.56 -1.41
N LEU A 299 16.47 -0.99 -1.18
CA LEU A 299 15.30 -1.76 -0.74
C LEU A 299 14.85 -2.81 -1.78
N LEU A 300 15.09 -2.58 -3.07
CA LEU A 300 14.84 -3.58 -4.13
C LEU A 300 15.79 -4.79 -4.05
N SER A 301 16.88 -4.65 -3.29
CA SER A 301 17.94 -5.66 -3.15
C SER A 301 17.98 -6.29 -1.75
N ALA A 302 16.94 -6.10 -0.93
CA ALA A 302 16.87 -6.70 0.40
C ALA A 302 17.01 -8.23 0.33
N GLN A 303 17.78 -8.82 1.24
CA GLN A 303 18.04 -10.26 1.28
C GLN A 303 16.85 -10.99 1.91
N GLY A 304 15.85 -11.35 1.11
CA GLY A 304 14.75 -12.22 1.51
C GLY A 304 14.32 -13.16 0.39
N TYR A 305 13.53 -14.19 0.69
CA TYR A 305 12.76 -14.85 -0.37
C TYR A 305 11.50 -14.02 -0.70
N PRO A 306 11.34 -13.56 -1.96
CA PRO A 306 10.36 -12.53 -2.34
C PRO A 306 8.89 -12.81 -2.06
N VAL A 307 8.47 -14.08 -1.92
CA VAL A 307 7.03 -14.41 -1.75
C VAL A 307 6.64 -14.78 -0.32
N SER A 308 7.59 -14.93 0.62
CA SER A 308 7.22 -15.23 2.02
C SER A 308 7.91 -14.39 3.09
N GLU A 309 9.03 -13.75 2.76
CA GLU A 309 9.80 -12.95 3.73
C GLU A 309 9.90 -11.49 3.28
N ASP A 310 10.17 -11.20 2.00
CA ASP A 310 10.41 -9.83 1.53
C ASP A 310 9.12 -9.02 1.31
N LYS A 311 8.71 -8.30 2.35
CA LYS A 311 7.52 -7.43 2.31
C LYS A 311 7.83 -6.00 1.84
N ILE A 312 9.08 -5.68 1.48
CA ILE A 312 9.49 -4.32 1.08
C ILE A 312 9.73 -4.20 -0.42
N PHE A 313 10.01 -5.30 -1.12
CA PHE A 313 10.27 -5.29 -2.56
C PHE A 313 9.14 -4.67 -3.38
N VAL A 314 7.89 -5.10 -3.15
CA VAL A 314 6.73 -4.60 -3.90
C VAL A 314 6.49 -3.10 -3.64
N PRO A 315 6.42 -2.61 -2.38
CA PRO A 315 6.36 -1.18 -2.10
C PRO A 315 7.49 -0.35 -2.73
N ALA A 316 8.73 -0.87 -2.70
CA ALA A 316 9.86 -0.19 -3.33
C ALA A 316 9.70 -0.12 -4.86
N LEU A 317 9.22 -1.19 -5.49
CA LEU A 317 8.96 -1.24 -6.92
C LEU A 317 7.82 -0.31 -7.35
N GLU A 318 6.80 -0.13 -6.50
CA GLU A 318 5.74 0.87 -6.68
C GLU A 318 6.29 2.29 -6.65
N PHE A 319 7.11 2.66 -5.67
CA PHE A 319 7.81 3.95 -5.64
C PHE A 319 8.59 4.22 -6.94
N TRP A 320 9.39 3.25 -7.40
CA TRP A 320 10.17 3.42 -8.64
C TRP A 320 9.27 3.50 -9.88
N SER A 321 8.08 2.90 -9.86
CA SER A 321 7.10 3.05 -10.92
C SER A 321 6.54 4.46 -10.96
N THR A 322 6.16 5.01 -9.80
CA THR A 322 5.74 6.41 -9.64
C THR A 322 6.85 7.36 -10.11
N TYR A 323 8.09 7.11 -9.70
CA TYR A 323 9.25 7.90 -10.10
C TYR A 323 9.41 7.94 -11.63
N VAL A 324 9.30 6.79 -12.31
CA VAL A 324 9.41 6.72 -13.78
C VAL A 324 8.25 7.44 -14.46
N GLU A 325 7.03 7.31 -13.95
CA GLU A 325 5.85 8.00 -14.47
C GLU A 325 6.00 9.52 -14.36
N THR A 326 6.35 10.02 -13.16
CA THR A 326 6.59 11.45 -12.93
C THR A 326 7.76 11.97 -13.76
N LEU A 327 8.87 11.23 -13.84
CA LEU A 327 10.04 11.58 -14.67
C LEU A 327 9.64 11.78 -16.12
N THR A 328 8.88 10.84 -16.67
CA THR A 328 8.40 10.88 -18.05
C THR A 328 7.55 12.14 -18.28
N ASP A 329 6.60 12.40 -17.38
CA ASP A 329 5.70 13.55 -17.49
C ASP A 329 6.46 14.89 -17.39
N SER A 330 7.48 14.98 -16.52
CA SER A 330 8.38 16.14 -16.43
C SER A 330 9.23 16.34 -17.70
N ILE A 331 9.78 15.26 -18.28
CA ILE A 331 10.58 15.35 -19.52
C ILE A 331 9.75 15.91 -20.69
N TYR A 332 8.47 15.54 -20.82
CA TYR A 332 7.62 15.99 -21.92
C TYR A 332 7.00 17.38 -21.71
N SER A 333 6.93 17.85 -20.46
CA SER A 333 6.31 19.14 -20.12
C SER A 333 7.30 20.31 -20.09
N GLU A 334 8.59 20.06 -19.92
CA GLU A 334 9.62 21.11 -19.80
C GLU A 334 10.41 21.37 -21.10
N ASP A 335 10.87 22.61 -21.26
CA ASP A 335 11.76 23.04 -22.34
C ASP A 335 13.15 22.39 -22.21
N GLU A 336 13.82 22.12 -23.33
CA GLU A 336 15.14 21.44 -23.41
C GLU A 336 16.23 22.10 -22.54
N GLU A 337 16.21 23.43 -22.39
CA GLU A 337 17.24 24.18 -21.63
C GLU A 337 17.15 23.96 -20.11
N ALA A 338 16.01 23.47 -19.60
CA ALA A 338 15.79 23.19 -18.17
C ALA A 338 16.19 21.76 -17.75
N LYS A 339 16.55 20.87 -18.70
CA LYS A 339 16.67 19.41 -18.51
C LYS A 339 18.03 18.92 -17.98
N VAL A 340 18.80 19.76 -17.29
CA VAL A 340 20.11 19.37 -16.74
C VAL A 340 20.01 18.20 -15.75
N TRP A 341 18.86 18.08 -15.09
CA TRP A 341 18.53 17.02 -14.13
C TRP A 341 18.22 15.66 -14.78
N VAL A 342 17.83 15.62 -16.06
CA VAL A 342 17.33 14.40 -16.74
C VAL A 342 18.38 13.30 -16.74
N SER A 343 19.65 13.61 -17.02
CA SER A 343 20.70 12.59 -17.05
C SER A 343 20.88 11.92 -15.68
N THR A 344 20.83 12.68 -14.59
CA THR A 344 20.96 12.16 -13.23
C THR A 344 19.72 11.33 -12.85
N ALA A 345 18.52 11.86 -13.14
CA ALA A 345 17.27 11.18 -12.84
C ALA A 345 17.14 9.85 -13.60
N THR A 346 17.49 9.83 -14.89
CA THR A 346 17.51 8.61 -15.71
C THR A 346 18.57 7.62 -15.20
N SER A 347 19.73 8.09 -14.72
CA SER A 347 20.75 7.21 -14.13
C SER A 347 20.20 6.45 -12.92
N HIS A 348 19.43 7.10 -12.04
CA HIS A 348 18.79 6.44 -10.90
C HIS A 348 17.81 5.34 -11.34
N VAL A 349 17.04 5.58 -12.40
CA VAL A 349 16.12 4.60 -12.98
C VAL A 349 16.87 3.40 -13.57
N LEU A 350 17.98 3.64 -14.28
CA LEU A 350 18.83 2.58 -14.86
C LEU A 350 19.48 1.71 -13.77
N GLU A 351 19.88 2.31 -12.66
CA GLU A 351 20.40 1.57 -11.51
C GLU A 351 19.30 0.76 -10.81
N ALA A 352 18.08 1.31 -10.68
CA ALA A 352 16.94 0.61 -10.11
C ALA A 352 16.53 -0.61 -10.93
N ILE A 353 16.46 -0.49 -12.26
CA ILE A 353 16.14 -1.64 -13.11
C ILE A 353 17.25 -2.70 -13.08
N SER A 354 18.52 -2.28 -13.02
CA SER A 354 19.63 -3.22 -12.85
C SER A 354 19.50 -4.01 -11.53
N ALA A 355 19.13 -3.34 -10.43
CA ALA A 355 18.86 -4.00 -9.16
C ALA A 355 17.70 -5.01 -9.26
N VAL A 356 16.60 -4.65 -9.93
CA VAL A 356 15.48 -5.59 -10.17
C VAL A 356 15.92 -6.78 -11.01
N TRP A 357 16.70 -6.57 -12.07
CA TRP A 357 17.21 -7.63 -12.95
C TRP A 357 18.15 -8.59 -12.23
N GLN A 358 19.00 -8.07 -11.35
CA GLN A 358 19.86 -8.89 -10.50
C GLN A 358 19.04 -9.66 -9.47
N ARG A 359 17.98 -9.06 -8.93
CA ARG A 359 17.08 -9.69 -7.96
C ARG A 359 16.32 -10.86 -8.56
N ILE A 360 15.69 -10.67 -9.72
CA ILE A 360 14.96 -11.75 -10.44
C ILE A 360 15.89 -12.87 -10.91
N ALA A 361 17.22 -12.64 -10.96
CA ALA A 361 18.18 -13.67 -11.32
C ALA A 361 18.29 -14.79 -10.27
N TYR A 362 17.87 -14.51 -9.04
CA TYR A 362 17.93 -15.44 -7.93
C TYR A 362 16.54 -15.58 -7.29
N PRO A 363 15.94 -16.79 -7.30
CA PRO A 363 16.55 -18.07 -7.67
C PRO A 363 16.65 -18.27 -9.21
N ALA A 364 17.55 -19.14 -9.64
CA ALA A 364 17.83 -19.36 -11.07
C ALA A 364 16.65 -19.94 -11.88
N GLU A 365 15.63 -20.47 -11.21
CA GLU A 365 14.40 -20.99 -11.81
C GLU A 365 13.27 -19.98 -11.68
N PRO A 366 12.69 -19.47 -12.79
CA PRO A 366 11.66 -18.44 -12.72
C PRO A 366 10.36 -18.87 -12.02
N ASP A 367 10.07 -20.17 -11.97
CA ASP A 367 8.89 -20.73 -11.31
C ASP A 367 9.07 -20.80 -9.77
N SER A 368 10.28 -20.55 -9.25
CA SER A 368 10.55 -20.59 -7.80
C SER A 368 9.98 -19.40 -7.05
N ASP A 369 9.87 -18.25 -7.71
CA ASP A 369 9.28 -17.04 -7.17
C ASP A 369 8.48 -16.31 -8.26
N THR A 370 7.20 -16.67 -8.35
CA THR A 370 6.31 -16.18 -9.40
C THR A 370 6.01 -14.70 -9.27
N GLU A 371 5.88 -14.19 -8.05
CA GLU A 371 5.52 -12.79 -7.82
C GLU A 371 6.69 -11.88 -8.16
N LEU A 372 7.92 -12.23 -7.76
CA LEU A 372 9.13 -11.51 -8.16
C LEU A 372 9.28 -11.50 -9.68
N ALA A 373 9.12 -12.66 -10.32
CA ALA A 373 9.21 -12.77 -11.77
C ALA A 373 8.16 -11.88 -12.46
N GLN A 374 6.91 -11.92 -12.01
CA GLN A 374 5.84 -11.09 -12.55
C GLN A 374 6.13 -9.59 -12.37
N ASN A 375 6.37 -9.15 -11.13
CA ASN A 375 6.54 -7.73 -10.80
C ASN A 375 7.78 -7.13 -11.48
N GLY A 376 8.89 -7.87 -11.53
CA GLY A 376 10.11 -7.42 -12.20
C GLY A 376 9.94 -7.26 -13.72
N ILE A 377 9.16 -8.16 -14.35
CA ILE A 377 8.84 -8.06 -15.78
C ILE A 377 7.88 -6.90 -16.05
N GLU A 378 6.83 -6.74 -15.25
CA GLU A 378 5.87 -5.65 -15.40
C GLU A 378 6.53 -4.28 -15.19
N PHE A 379 7.42 -4.14 -14.22
CA PHE A 379 8.22 -2.94 -14.03
C PHE A 379 9.10 -2.64 -15.25
N THR A 380 9.84 -3.63 -15.75
CA THR A 380 10.67 -3.48 -16.95
C THR A 380 9.83 -3.11 -18.18
N ASN A 381 8.65 -3.70 -18.33
CA ASN A 381 7.72 -3.40 -19.42
C ASN A 381 7.18 -1.96 -19.32
N ARG A 382 6.87 -1.46 -18.12
CA ARG A 382 6.50 -0.05 -17.92
C ARG A 382 7.66 0.87 -18.32
N LEU A 383 8.87 0.59 -17.86
CA LEU A 383 10.02 1.44 -18.17
C LEU A 383 10.35 1.47 -19.66
N ILE A 384 10.42 0.32 -20.33
CA ILE A 384 10.81 0.26 -21.75
C ILE A 384 9.82 1.01 -22.66
N THR A 385 8.54 1.12 -22.26
CA THR A 385 7.56 1.92 -23.02
C THR A 385 7.76 3.42 -22.92
N ARG A 386 8.43 3.88 -21.85
CA ARG A 386 8.65 5.31 -21.57
C ARG A 386 10.04 5.76 -22.00
N GLU A 387 11.06 4.99 -21.63
CA GLU A 387 12.47 5.34 -21.79
C GLU A 387 13.26 4.20 -22.45
N ALA A 388 12.86 3.85 -23.68
CA ALA A 388 13.49 2.76 -24.43
C ALA A 388 14.99 3.01 -24.67
N ALA A 389 15.38 4.24 -25.03
CA ALA A 389 16.75 4.54 -25.46
C ALA A 389 17.78 4.21 -24.37
N ALA A 390 17.48 4.57 -23.12
CA ALA A 390 18.38 4.37 -21.99
C ALA A 390 18.71 2.89 -21.75
N LEU A 391 17.76 1.97 -21.97
CA LEU A 391 17.96 0.53 -21.75
C LEU A 391 18.89 -0.13 -22.79
N PHE A 392 19.06 0.49 -23.95
CA PHE A 392 19.94 -0.01 -25.01
C PHE A 392 21.28 0.72 -25.09
N HIS A 393 21.60 1.54 -24.07
CA HIS A 393 22.94 2.09 -23.89
C HIS A 393 23.95 0.98 -23.55
N ALA A 394 25.20 1.15 -23.95
CA ALA A 394 26.23 0.11 -23.87
C ALA A 394 26.41 -0.48 -22.46
N ASP A 395 26.26 0.34 -21.42
CA ASP A 395 26.43 -0.05 -20.02
C ASP A 395 25.30 -0.96 -19.49
N CYS A 396 24.10 -0.86 -20.07
CA CYS A 396 22.93 -1.64 -19.67
C CYS A 396 22.77 -2.94 -20.46
N LEU A 397 23.42 -3.06 -21.64
CA LEU A 397 23.24 -4.19 -22.55
C LEU A 397 23.50 -5.57 -21.93
N PRO A 398 24.57 -5.80 -21.12
CA PRO A 398 24.80 -7.12 -20.53
C PRO A 398 23.68 -7.57 -19.58
N HIS A 399 23.14 -6.63 -18.80
CA HIS A 399 22.05 -6.92 -17.88
C HIS A 399 20.72 -7.09 -18.65
N ALA A 400 20.52 -6.32 -19.72
CA ALA A 400 19.38 -6.46 -20.60
C ALA A 400 19.36 -7.83 -21.31
N GLU A 401 20.51 -8.32 -21.78
CA GLU A 401 20.64 -9.66 -22.37
C GLU A 401 20.20 -10.75 -21.39
N PHE A 402 20.68 -10.68 -20.14
CA PHE A 402 20.23 -11.58 -19.08
C PHE A 402 18.70 -11.53 -18.91
N PHE A 403 18.13 -10.33 -18.83
CA PHE A 403 16.68 -10.14 -18.68
C PHE A 403 15.89 -10.72 -19.87
N PHE A 404 16.33 -10.50 -21.11
CA PHE A 404 15.68 -11.09 -22.29
C PHE A 404 15.71 -12.62 -22.25
N MET A 405 16.84 -13.21 -21.86
CA MET A 405 16.93 -14.66 -21.73
C MET A 405 16.08 -15.20 -20.57
N TYR A 406 16.02 -14.48 -19.46
CA TYR A 406 15.16 -14.80 -18.32
C TYR A 406 13.68 -14.77 -18.72
N THR A 407 13.21 -13.73 -19.40
CA THR A 407 11.81 -13.60 -19.83
C THR A 407 11.40 -14.63 -20.88
N LEU A 408 12.32 -15.12 -21.74
CA LEU A 408 12.05 -16.28 -22.60
C LEU A 408 11.83 -17.55 -21.78
N ARG A 409 12.62 -17.77 -20.72
CA ARG A 409 12.44 -18.93 -19.82
C ARG A 409 11.11 -18.85 -19.07
N VAL A 410 10.71 -17.66 -18.61
CA VAL A 410 9.39 -17.41 -17.99
C VAL A 410 8.26 -17.72 -18.97
N LEU A 411 8.41 -17.33 -20.24
CA LEU A 411 7.41 -17.59 -21.28
C LEU A 411 7.19 -19.10 -21.52
N ASP A 412 8.24 -19.91 -21.34
CA ASP A 412 8.19 -21.38 -21.38
C ASP A 412 7.88 -22.04 -20.02
N GLY A 413 7.74 -21.24 -18.96
CA GLY A 413 7.46 -21.68 -17.60
C GLY A 413 6.08 -22.30 -17.43
N ARG A 414 5.78 -22.78 -16.23
CA ARG A 414 4.48 -23.41 -15.93
C ARG A 414 3.46 -22.44 -15.39
N GLU A 415 3.93 -21.34 -14.83
CA GLU A 415 3.11 -20.42 -14.04
C GLU A 415 2.40 -19.38 -14.93
N PRO A 416 1.05 -19.29 -14.89
CA PRO A 416 0.29 -18.46 -15.84
C PRO A 416 0.54 -16.95 -15.71
N LEU A 417 0.69 -16.43 -14.48
CA LEU A 417 0.80 -14.98 -14.25
C LEU A 417 2.14 -14.41 -14.75
N PRO A 418 3.31 -14.98 -14.38
CA PRO A 418 4.59 -14.50 -14.92
C PRO A 418 4.68 -14.69 -16.43
N LYS A 419 4.11 -15.79 -16.96
CA LYS A 419 4.04 -16.03 -18.40
C LYS A 419 3.21 -14.97 -19.12
N ALA A 420 2.09 -14.53 -18.55
CA ALA A 420 1.29 -13.45 -19.13
C ALA A 420 2.07 -12.14 -19.15
N ALA A 421 2.76 -11.80 -18.06
CA ALA A 421 3.64 -10.62 -18.00
C ALA A 421 4.76 -10.69 -19.05
N ALA A 422 5.41 -11.85 -19.20
CA ALA A 422 6.42 -12.08 -20.24
C ALA A 422 5.85 -11.92 -21.65
N ALA A 423 4.65 -12.45 -21.92
CA ALA A 423 3.99 -12.33 -23.22
C ALA A 423 3.66 -10.86 -23.55
N ASP A 424 3.16 -10.09 -22.57
CA ASP A 424 2.88 -8.66 -22.72
C ASP A 424 4.19 -7.88 -22.97
N PHE A 425 5.27 -8.19 -22.24
CA PHE A 425 6.60 -7.61 -22.48
C PHE A 425 7.10 -7.87 -23.91
N TRP A 426 7.05 -9.12 -24.38
CA TRP A 426 7.50 -9.46 -25.73
C TRP A 426 6.63 -8.79 -26.80
N ALA A 427 5.32 -8.63 -26.56
CA ALA A 427 4.44 -7.90 -27.46
C ALA A 427 4.85 -6.42 -27.55
N THR A 428 5.18 -5.78 -26.44
CA THR A 428 5.73 -4.42 -26.40
C THR A 428 7.05 -4.33 -27.16
N PHE A 429 8.01 -5.20 -26.83
CA PHE A 429 9.37 -5.18 -27.39
C PHE A 429 9.39 -5.34 -28.92
N MET A 430 8.53 -6.20 -29.48
CA MET A 430 8.38 -6.36 -30.94
C MET A 430 7.85 -5.11 -31.65
N THR A 431 7.32 -4.13 -30.91
CA THR A 431 6.80 -2.87 -31.46
C THR A 431 7.60 -1.65 -31.06
N LEU A 432 8.70 -1.85 -30.34
CA LEU A 432 9.45 -0.78 -29.71
C LEU A 432 10.02 0.19 -30.75
N LYS A 433 9.86 1.48 -30.46
CA LYS A 433 10.39 2.58 -31.26
C LYS A 433 10.95 3.64 -30.33
N THR A 434 12.08 4.21 -30.72
CA THR A 434 12.69 5.33 -30.01
C THR A 434 12.98 6.48 -30.97
N GLY A 435 13.05 7.71 -30.44
CA GLY A 435 13.49 8.89 -31.18
C GLY A 435 14.99 8.89 -31.50
N ASP A 436 15.77 8.10 -30.75
CA ASP A 436 17.22 7.97 -30.95
C ASP A 436 17.54 6.94 -32.04
N GLN A 437 18.19 7.38 -33.12
CA GLN A 437 18.55 6.53 -34.24
C GLN A 437 19.58 5.45 -33.90
N GLU A 438 20.49 5.70 -32.96
CA GLU A 438 21.50 4.73 -32.55
C GLU A 438 20.86 3.63 -31.70
N ALA A 439 20.10 4.01 -30.68
CA ALA A 439 19.32 3.07 -29.88
C ALA A 439 18.34 2.28 -30.75
N GLN A 440 17.68 2.90 -31.75
CA GLN A 440 16.78 2.21 -32.67
C GLN A 440 17.50 1.11 -33.46
N LYS A 441 18.74 1.34 -33.92
CA LYS A 441 19.54 0.31 -34.60
C LYS A 441 19.89 -0.84 -33.66
N THR A 442 20.24 -0.54 -32.42
CA THR A 442 20.53 -1.55 -31.38
C THR A 442 19.29 -2.39 -31.07
N ILE A 443 18.11 -1.77 -30.96
CA ILE A 443 16.82 -2.46 -30.79
C ILE A 443 16.54 -3.38 -31.98
N GLU A 444 16.67 -2.88 -33.20
CA GLU A 444 16.46 -3.69 -34.41
C GLU A 444 17.43 -4.87 -34.51
N HIS A 445 18.69 -4.65 -34.11
CA HIS A 445 19.67 -5.72 -34.02
C HIS A 445 19.27 -6.77 -32.98
N ALA A 446 18.87 -6.35 -31.77
CA ALA A 446 18.40 -7.24 -30.71
C ALA A 446 17.16 -8.05 -31.15
N ILE A 447 16.16 -7.40 -31.76
CA ILE A 447 14.99 -8.07 -32.34
C ILE A 447 15.41 -9.12 -33.38
N SER A 448 16.44 -8.84 -34.18
CA SER A 448 16.91 -9.79 -35.19
C SER A 448 17.52 -11.07 -34.60
N GLN A 449 18.11 -10.99 -33.41
CA GLN A 449 18.73 -12.12 -32.70
C GLN A 449 17.71 -12.85 -31.81
N LEU A 450 16.85 -12.11 -31.12
CA LEU A 450 15.87 -12.65 -30.17
C LEU A 450 14.58 -13.13 -30.86
N GLY A 451 14.22 -12.57 -32.01
CA GLY A 451 13.04 -12.94 -32.79
C GLY A 451 12.92 -14.43 -33.09
N PRO A 452 13.97 -15.12 -33.57
CA PRO A 452 13.99 -16.57 -33.68
C PRO A 452 13.68 -17.27 -32.36
N LEU A 453 14.35 -16.92 -31.26
CA LEU A 453 14.17 -17.58 -29.96
C LEU A 453 12.75 -17.42 -29.42
N LEU A 454 12.20 -16.21 -29.54
CA LEU A 454 10.82 -15.92 -29.19
C LEU A 454 9.83 -16.75 -30.04
N ALA A 455 10.09 -16.87 -31.35
CA ALA A 455 9.25 -17.70 -32.22
C ALA A 455 9.27 -19.17 -31.78
N HIS A 456 10.43 -19.72 -31.39
CA HIS A 456 10.53 -21.08 -30.85
C HIS A 456 9.70 -21.24 -29.56
N SER A 457 9.83 -20.32 -28.61
CA SER A 457 9.06 -20.37 -27.36
C SER A 457 7.55 -20.29 -27.61
N ILE A 458 7.09 -19.33 -28.42
CA ILE A 458 5.66 -19.18 -28.77
C ILE A 458 5.13 -20.45 -29.44
N ILE A 459 5.85 -21.00 -30.42
CA ILE A 459 5.40 -22.18 -31.18
C ILE A 459 5.39 -23.44 -30.32
N ARG A 460 6.33 -23.62 -29.37
CA ARG A 460 6.26 -24.73 -28.40
C ARG A 460 5.03 -24.63 -27.51
N ASN A 461 4.76 -23.44 -26.99
CA ASN A 461 3.60 -23.18 -26.15
C ASN A 461 2.28 -23.42 -26.90
N VAL A 462 2.11 -22.79 -28.07
CA VAL A 462 0.94 -22.94 -28.95
C VAL A 462 0.82 -24.35 -29.54
N GLY A 463 1.94 -25.05 -29.76
CA GLY A 463 1.98 -26.43 -30.24
C GLY A 463 1.57 -27.47 -29.20
N GLY A 464 1.45 -27.07 -27.93
CA GLY A 464 0.88 -27.92 -26.89
C GLY A 464 1.38 -27.66 -25.49
N ASN A 465 2.48 -26.94 -25.25
CA ASN A 465 3.00 -26.80 -23.87
C ASN A 465 2.15 -25.88 -22.98
N ALA A 466 1.44 -24.91 -23.56
CA ALA A 466 0.57 -24.01 -22.81
C ALA A 466 -0.78 -24.65 -22.45
N SER A 467 -1.43 -24.10 -21.43
CA SER A 467 -2.84 -24.31 -21.13
C SER A 467 -3.74 -23.46 -22.04
N ARG A 468 -5.01 -23.84 -22.17
CA ARG A 468 -5.95 -23.16 -23.08
C ARG A 468 -6.18 -21.69 -22.71
N SER A 469 -6.22 -21.36 -21.42
CA SER A 469 -6.44 -20.00 -20.92
C SER A 469 -5.27 -19.06 -21.24
N GLU A 470 -4.06 -19.59 -21.44
CA GLU A 470 -2.86 -18.79 -21.75
C GLU A 470 -2.77 -18.39 -23.24
N LEU A 471 -3.48 -19.09 -24.13
CA LEU A 471 -3.34 -18.93 -25.58
C LEU A 471 -3.64 -17.52 -26.08
N ASP A 472 -4.58 -16.82 -25.44
CA ASP A 472 -4.92 -15.45 -25.84
C ASP A 472 -3.76 -14.48 -25.58
N LYS A 473 -3.11 -14.59 -24.41
CA LYS A 473 -1.94 -13.79 -24.06
C LYS A 473 -0.74 -14.14 -24.93
N LEU A 474 -0.47 -15.42 -25.14
CA LEU A 474 0.62 -15.90 -26.00
C LEU A 474 0.43 -15.52 -27.48
N SER A 475 -0.80 -15.27 -27.91
CA SER A 475 -1.09 -14.80 -29.27
C SER A 475 -0.68 -13.35 -29.48
N GLU A 476 -0.58 -12.51 -28.45
CA GLU A 476 -0.22 -11.10 -28.61
C GLU A 476 1.19 -10.89 -29.16
N PRO A 477 2.27 -11.45 -28.60
CA PRO A 477 3.61 -11.31 -29.19
C PRO A 477 3.69 -11.94 -30.58
N LEU A 478 2.95 -13.02 -30.85
CA LEU A 478 2.84 -13.61 -32.19
C LEU A 478 2.24 -12.64 -33.20
N LYS A 479 1.13 -11.98 -32.85
CA LYS A 479 0.49 -10.97 -33.71
C LYS A 479 1.45 -9.82 -34.01
N LYS A 480 2.13 -9.31 -32.98
CA LYS A 480 3.08 -8.20 -33.15
C LYS A 480 4.24 -8.62 -34.04
N MET A 481 4.83 -9.79 -33.81
CA MET A 481 5.92 -10.34 -34.63
C MET A 481 5.53 -10.41 -36.12
N VAL A 482 4.38 -11.01 -36.43
CA VAL A 482 3.93 -11.21 -37.83
C VAL A 482 3.53 -9.89 -38.50
N ASN A 483 3.00 -8.93 -37.75
CA ASN A 483 2.59 -7.65 -38.29
C ASN A 483 3.78 -6.70 -38.53
N HIS A 484 4.80 -6.73 -37.67
CA HIS A 484 5.87 -5.72 -37.64
C HIS A 484 7.21 -6.22 -38.19
N HIS A 485 7.46 -7.52 -38.31
CA HIS A 485 8.77 -8.05 -38.72
C HIS A 485 8.71 -8.93 -39.97
N VAL A 486 9.46 -8.53 -41.00
CA VAL A 486 9.51 -9.23 -42.30
C VAL A 486 10.05 -10.66 -42.17
N LYS A 487 10.97 -10.89 -41.21
CA LYS A 487 11.58 -12.21 -40.95
C LYS A 487 10.67 -13.16 -40.16
N ALA A 488 9.51 -12.70 -39.68
CA ALA A 488 8.60 -13.50 -38.86
C ALA A 488 8.23 -14.84 -39.51
N ARG A 489 8.01 -14.86 -40.82
CA ARG A 489 7.72 -16.09 -41.57
C ARG A 489 8.84 -17.12 -41.40
N THR A 490 10.09 -16.70 -41.62
CA THR A 490 11.27 -17.58 -41.53
C THR A 490 11.46 -18.08 -40.10
N TRP A 491 11.30 -17.22 -39.11
CA TRP A 491 11.44 -17.60 -37.69
C TRP A 491 10.40 -18.63 -37.25
N LEU A 492 9.13 -18.40 -37.62
CA LEU A 492 8.03 -19.32 -37.28
C LEU A 492 8.14 -20.65 -38.03
N GLU A 493 8.59 -20.62 -39.29
CA GLU A 493 8.84 -21.84 -40.07
C GLU A 493 9.93 -22.70 -39.43
N GLN A 494 11.06 -22.09 -39.06
CA GLN A 494 12.14 -22.77 -38.33
C GLN A 494 11.63 -23.38 -37.01
N ALA A 495 10.90 -22.61 -36.22
CA ALA A 495 10.34 -23.05 -34.95
C ALA A 495 9.33 -24.22 -35.10
N LEU A 496 8.53 -24.25 -36.16
CA LEU A 496 7.59 -25.34 -36.43
C LEU A 496 8.29 -26.65 -36.82
N HIS A 497 9.46 -26.56 -37.46
CA HIS A 497 10.25 -27.72 -37.87
C HIS A 497 11.34 -28.11 -36.86
N ASP A 498 11.45 -27.39 -35.75
CA ASP A 498 12.42 -27.70 -34.71
C ASP A 498 12.12 -29.04 -34.02
N PRO A 499 13.13 -29.87 -33.71
CA PRO A 499 12.95 -31.15 -33.03
C PRO A 499 12.29 -31.06 -31.66
N SER A 500 12.35 -29.91 -30.97
CA SER A 500 11.74 -29.71 -29.65
C SER A 500 10.23 -29.44 -29.68
N PHE A 501 9.58 -29.48 -30.85
CA PHE A 501 8.14 -29.27 -31.00
C PHE A 501 7.31 -30.36 -30.30
N PRO A 502 6.38 -30.02 -29.37
CA PRO A 502 5.70 -31.01 -28.52
C PRO A 502 4.63 -31.85 -29.27
N GLY A 503 3.99 -31.30 -30.30
CA GLY A 503 2.88 -31.94 -31.05
C GLY A 503 3.32 -32.89 -32.17
N HIS A 504 3.97 -34.01 -31.84
CA HIS A 504 4.49 -34.99 -32.82
C HIS A 504 3.43 -35.58 -33.77
N GLN A 505 2.16 -35.45 -33.42
CA GLN A 505 1.02 -35.88 -34.22
C GLN A 505 0.63 -34.89 -35.33
N ILE A 506 1.11 -33.64 -35.26
CA ILE A 506 0.82 -32.62 -36.28
C ILE A 506 1.71 -32.85 -37.49
N SER A 507 1.10 -33.04 -38.66
CA SER A 507 1.83 -33.29 -39.91
C SER A 507 2.58 -32.05 -40.42
N THR A 508 3.54 -32.26 -41.32
CA THR A 508 4.27 -31.16 -41.99
C THR A 508 3.31 -30.25 -42.78
N GLU A 509 2.28 -30.82 -43.41
CA GLU A 509 1.24 -30.09 -44.13
C GLU A 509 0.39 -29.24 -43.18
N GLU A 510 0.00 -29.77 -42.03
CA GLU A 510 -0.78 -29.03 -41.03
C GLU A 510 0.02 -27.83 -40.47
N LYS A 511 1.31 -28.02 -40.21
CA LYS A 511 2.24 -26.93 -39.84
C LYS A 511 2.32 -25.86 -40.93
N ALA A 512 2.42 -26.26 -42.20
CA ALA A 512 2.47 -25.32 -43.32
C ALA A 512 1.15 -24.55 -43.50
N VAL A 513 0.00 -25.20 -43.30
CA VAL A 513 -1.32 -24.56 -43.32
C VAL A 513 -1.46 -23.54 -42.19
N PHE A 514 -1.04 -23.91 -40.97
CA PHE A 514 -1.01 -23.00 -39.83
C PHE A 514 -0.16 -21.76 -40.12
N LEU A 515 1.09 -21.95 -40.55
CA LEU A 515 1.99 -20.85 -40.90
C LEU A 515 1.37 -19.94 -41.96
N LYS A 516 0.80 -20.51 -43.03
CA LYS A 516 0.14 -19.73 -44.09
C LYS A 516 -1.03 -18.90 -43.55
N LYS A 517 -1.87 -19.47 -42.68
CA LYS A 517 -2.99 -18.76 -42.04
C LYS A 517 -2.49 -17.62 -41.16
N ILE A 518 -1.52 -17.87 -40.28
CA ILE A 518 -0.96 -16.88 -39.35
C ILE A 518 -0.33 -15.71 -40.11
N ILE A 519 0.51 -15.97 -41.11
CA ILE A 519 1.13 -14.92 -41.94
C ILE A 519 0.08 -14.15 -42.73
N GLY A 520 -0.95 -14.83 -43.25
CA GLY A 520 -2.04 -14.19 -43.99
C GLY A 520 -2.89 -13.24 -43.14
N LEU A 521 -3.07 -13.56 -41.86
CA LEU A 521 -3.85 -12.75 -40.93
C LEU A 521 -3.15 -11.48 -40.44
N ARG A 522 -1.81 -11.39 -40.57
CA ARG A 522 -1.01 -10.20 -40.18
C ARG A 522 -1.35 -9.66 -38.78
N GLY A 523 -1.56 -10.56 -37.83
CA GLY A 523 -1.88 -10.20 -36.46
C GLY A 523 -3.33 -9.76 -36.19
N ALA A 524 -4.26 -9.96 -37.14
CA ALA A 524 -5.69 -9.67 -36.94
C ALA A 524 -6.31 -10.54 -35.84
N ARG A 525 -7.52 -10.16 -35.36
CA ARG A 525 -8.25 -10.88 -34.29
C ARG A 525 -8.45 -12.38 -34.57
N GLY A 526 -8.58 -12.77 -35.84
CA GLY A 526 -8.69 -14.18 -36.25
C GLY A 526 -7.47 -15.05 -35.90
N THR A 527 -6.33 -14.43 -35.55
CA THR A 527 -5.09 -15.14 -35.15
C THR A 527 -5.34 -16.03 -33.94
N ASN A 528 -6.09 -15.56 -32.93
CA ASN A 528 -6.38 -16.36 -31.73
C ASN A 528 -7.16 -17.62 -32.06
N GLN A 529 -8.11 -17.54 -33.00
CA GLN A 529 -8.86 -18.70 -33.43
C GLN A 529 -7.95 -19.74 -34.09
N VAL A 530 -7.09 -19.31 -35.01
CA VAL A 530 -6.13 -20.19 -35.69
C VAL A 530 -5.15 -20.83 -34.70
N VAL A 531 -4.68 -20.06 -33.71
CA VAL A 531 -3.83 -20.55 -32.62
C VAL A 531 -4.54 -21.62 -31.79
N ARG A 532 -5.80 -21.39 -31.39
CA ARG A 532 -6.59 -22.35 -30.60
C ARG A 532 -6.87 -23.64 -31.39
N GLU A 533 -7.23 -23.52 -32.66
CA GLU A 533 -7.44 -24.67 -33.55
C GLU A 533 -6.17 -25.52 -33.68
N PHE A 534 -5.01 -24.87 -33.87
CA PHE A 534 -3.72 -25.54 -33.97
C PHE A 534 -3.29 -26.21 -32.66
N TRP A 535 -3.49 -25.53 -31.52
CA TRP A 535 -3.23 -26.09 -30.20
C TRP A 535 -4.08 -27.33 -29.92
N LEU A 536 -5.37 -27.31 -30.31
CA LEU A 536 -6.26 -28.47 -30.22
C LEU A 536 -5.74 -29.66 -31.05
N SER A 537 -5.29 -29.41 -32.27
CA SER A 537 -4.64 -30.45 -33.11
C SER A 537 -3.37 -31.00 -32.46
N GLY A 538 -2.61 -30.19 -31.71
CA GLY A 538 -1.39 -30.60 -31.02
C GLY A 538 -1.59 -31.42 -29.75
N ARG A 539 -2.64 -31.14 -28.96
CA ARG A 539 -2.99 -31.86 -27.72
C ARG A 539 -3.87 -33.10 -27.95
N GLY A 540 -4.51 -33.19 -29.12
CA GLY A 540 -5.36 -34.31 -29.52
C GLY A 540 -6.82 -34.14 -29.09
N SER A 541 -7.72 -34.83 -29.80
CA SER A 541 -9.18 -34.66 -29.77
C SER A 541 -9.86 -34.92 -28.42
N LYS A 542 -9.13 -35.40 -27.40
CA LYS A 542 -9.66 -35.62 -26.04
C LYS A 542 -10.02 -34.33 -25.29
N PHE A 543 -9.56 -33.17 -25.76
CA PHE A 543 -9.85 -31.86 -25.16
C PHE A 543 -10.93 -31.04 -25.91
N ALA A 544 -11.55 -31.61 -26.95
CA ALA A 544 -12.58 -30.93 -27.73
C ALA A 544 -13.91 -30.71 -26.97
N TYR A 545 -14.12 -31.37 -25.82
CA TYR A 545 -15.42 -31.44 -25.14
C TYR A 545 -15.61 -30.54 -23.91
N ALA A 546 -14.65 -29.68 -23.56
CA ALA A 546 -14.91 -28.59 -22.62
C ALA A 546 -15.23 -27.32 -23.42
N SER A 547 -16.43 -27.26 -24.00
CA SER A 547 -16.96 -26.08 -24.71
C SER A 547 -17.66 -25.17 -23.74
#